data_AF-A0A534M4B6-F1
#
_entry.id   AF-A0A534M4B6-F1
#
_cell.length_a   1.000
_cell.length_b   1.000
_cell.length_c   1.000
_cell.angle_alpha   90.00
_cell.angle_beta   90.00
_cell.angle_gamma   90.00
#
_symmetry.space_group_name_H-M   'P 1'
#
loop_
_entity.id
_entity.type
_entity.pdbx_description
1 polymer ?
#
loop_
_entity_poly.entity_id
_entity_poly.type
_entity_poly.pdbx_seq_one_letter_code
_entity_poly.pdbx_strand_id
1 'polypeptide(L)' 'MPKRQDVRTAMVIGSGPIVIGQAAEFDYSGSQACRSLREEGVRVVLVNSNPATIQTDPDTADAVYVEPLTVPFLEK' A
#
# COMPACT_ATOMS: atom_id res chain seq x y z
N MET A 1 -6.09 -15.10 16.50
CA MET A 1 -4.70 -15.51 16.23
C MET A 1 -3.80 -14.33 16.53
N PRO A 2 -2.69 -14.50 17.28
CA PRO A 2 -1.74 -13.42 17.52
C PRO A 2 -0.97 -13.04 16.25
N LYS A 3 -0.29 -11.88 16.28
CA LYS A 3 0.59 -11.42 15.20
C LYS A 3 1.66 -12.47 14.84
N ARG A 4 1.88 -12.65 13.54
CA ARG A 4 2.98 -13.46 12.98
C ARG A 4 4.33 -12.79 13.19
N GLN A 5 5.26 -13.47 13.85
CA GLN A 5 6.60 -12.95 14.18
C GLN A 5 7.63 -13.13 13.05
N ASP A 6 7.32 -14.00 12.08
CA ASP A 6 8.17 -14.27 10.92
C ASP A 6 8.01 -13.21 9.82
N VAL A 7 6.91 -12.46 9.81
CA VAL A 7 6.65 -11.39 8.84
C VAL A 7 7.19 -10.07 9.38
N ARG A 8 8.28 -9.59 8.79
CA ARG A 8 8.90 -8.30 9.14
C ARG A 8 8.55 -7.17 8.19
N THR A 9 8.25 -7.52 6.93
CA THR A 9 7.92 -6.59 5.86
C THR A 9 6.67 -7.06 5.15
N ALA A 10 5.76 -6.15 4.82
CA ALA A 10 4.60 -6.40 4.01
C ALA A 10 4.53 -5.40 2.86
N MET A 11 4.18 -5.89 1.66
CA MET A 11 3.87 -5.04 0.52
C MET A 11 2.36 -4.83 0.46
N VAL A 12 1.91 -3.58 0.48
CA VAL A 12 0.52 -3.18 0.23
C VAL A 12 0.44 -2.79 -1.24
N ILE A 13 -0.48 -3.42 -1.97
CA ILE A 13 -0.72 -3.14 -3.39
C ILE A 13 -1.98 -2.28 -3.47
N GLY A 14 -1.81 -1.03 -3.92
CA GLY A 14 -2.91 -0.12 -4.16
C GLY A 14 -3.76 -0.55 -5.36
N SER A 15 -4.87 0.15 -5.59
CA SER A 15 -5.80 -0.16 -6.68
C SER A 15 -5.40 0.41 -8.04
N GLY A 16 -4.49 1.39 -8.07
CA GLY A 16 -4.18 2.15 -9.28
C GLY A 16 -5.15 3.31 -9.51
N PRO A 17 -5.30 3.79 -10.76
CA PRO A 17 -6.16 4.92 -11.08
C PRO A 17 -7.63 4.63 -10.78
N ILE A 18 -8.38 5.68 -10.45
CA ILE A 18 -9.82 5.57 -10.21
C ILE A 18 -10.54 5.23 -11.52
N VAL A 19 -11.40 4.20 -11.46
CA VAL A 19 -12.30 3.80 -12.53
C VAL A 19 -13.70 3.51 -11.98
N ILE A 20 -14.71 3.47 -12.86
CA ILE A 20 -16.07 3.08 -12.43
C ILE A 20 -16.02 1.65 -11.89
N GLY A 21 -16.48 1.47 -10.64
CA GLY A 21 -16.43 0.19 -9.92
C GLY A 21 -15.15 -0.06 -9.13
N GLN A 22 -14.18 0.86 -9.18
CA GLN A 22 -12.97 0.81 -8.36
C GLN A 22 -12.46 2.24 -8.08
N ALA A 23 -12.84 2.81 -6.95
CA ALA A 23 -12.64 4.23 -6.67
C ALA A 23 -11.93 4.49 -5.32
N ALA A 24 -12.33 5.58 -4.65
CA ALA A 24 -11.65 6.12 -3.47
C ALA A 24 -11.71 5.20 -2.25
N GLU A 25 -12.59 4.20 -2.24
CA GLU A 25 -12.67 3.19 -1.18
C GLU A 25 -11.33 2.47 -0.98
N PHE A 26 -10.53 2.31 -2.04
CA PHE A 26 -9.22 1.67 -1.95
C PHE A 26 -8.11 2.60 -1.46
N ASP A 27 -8.26 3.92 -1.59
CA ASP A 27 -7.38 4.87 -0.91
C ASP A 27 -7.61 4.84 0.59
N TYR A 28 -8.88 4.85 0.98
CA TYR A 28 -9.29 4.72 2.38
C TYR A 28 -8.80 3.39 3.00
N SER A 29 -9.09 2.26 2.35
CA SER A 29 -8.68 0.94 2.85
C SER A 29 -7.17 0.75 2.82
N GLY A 30 -6.48 1.20 1.77
CA GLY A 30 -5.02 1.12 1.65
C GLY A 30 -4.29 1.92 2.72
N SER A 31 -4.77 3.15 3.00
CA SER A 31 -4.26 3.99 4.09
C SER A 31 -4.44 3.34 5.46
N GLN A 32 -5.61 2.74 5.73
CA GLN A 32 -5.84 2.00 6.97
C GLN A 32 -4.93 0.78 7.09
N ALA A 33 -4.74 0.02 6.01
CA ALA A 33 -3.86 -1.14 6.02
C ALA A 33 -2.41 -0.74 6.33
N CYS A 34 -1.89 0.32 5.68
CA CYS A 34 -0.55 0.83 5.96
C CYS A 34 -0.39 1.24 7.42
N ARG A 35 -1.37 1.98 7.95
CA ARG A 35 -1.37 2.41 9.36
C ARG A 35 -1.38 1.23 10.32
N SER A 36 -2.30 0.28 10.15
CA SER A 36 -2.43 -0.88 11.05
C SER A 36 -1.18 -1.76 11.04
N LEU A 37 -0.56 -1.98 9.87
CA LEU A 37 0.68 -2.76 9.78
C LEU A 37 1.84 -2.06 10.49
N ARG A 38 1.95 -0.73 10.37
CA ARG A 38 2.99 0.05 11.04
C ARG A 38 2.80 0.14 12.55
N GLU A 39 1.56 0.29 13.02
CA GLU A 39 1.22 0.24 14.46
C GLU A 39 1.63 -1.10 15.08
N GLU A 40 1.54 -2.18 14.32
CA GLU A 40 2.03 -3.51 14.70
C GLU A 40 3.56 -3.66 14.53
N GLY A 41 4.28 -2.65 14.05
CA GLY A 41 5.74 -2.71 13.84
C GLY A 41 6.17 -3.58 12.66
N VAL A 42 5.33 -3.73 11.64
CA VAL A 42 5.69 -4.33 10.35
C VAL A 42 6.17 -3.22 9.41
N ARG A 43 7.31 -3.41 8.76
CA ARG A 43 7.77 -2.49 7.71
C ARG A 43 6.81 -2.56 6.52
N VAL A 44 6.28 -1.43 6.08
CA VAL A 44 5.32 -1.35 4.98
C VAL A 44 5.98 -0.78 3.73
N VAL A 45 5.83 -1.51 2.63
CA VAL A 45 6.13 -1.03 1.29
C VAL A 45 4.81 -0.85 0.56
N LEU A 46 4.47 0.36 0.14
CA LEU A 46 3.28 0.62 -0.65
C LEU A 46 3.68 0.81 -2.12
N VAL A 47 2.90 0.22 -3.01
CA VAL A 47 2.95 0.54 -4.45
C VAL A 47 1.57 0.90 -4.95
N ASN A 48 1.44 2.05 -5.60
CA ASN A 48 0.21 2.49 -6.24
C ASN A 48 0.53 3.49 -7.35
N SER A 49 0.05 3.25 -8.57
CA SER A 49 0.27 4.14 -9.71
C SER A 49 -0.55 5.43 -9.69
N ASN A 50 -1.49 5.58 -8.75
CA ASN A 50 -2.32 6.79 -8.65
C ASN A 50 -1.69 7.81 -7.69
N PRO A 51 -1.16 8.95 -8.18
CA PRO A 51 -0.54 9.96 -7.32
C PRO A 51 -1.54 10.79 -6.52
N ALA A 52 -2.83 10.73 -6.84
CA ALA A 52 -3.89 11.53 -6.20
C ALA A 52 -4.55 10.77 -5.05
N THR A 53 -3.75 10.18 -4.16
CA THR A 53 -4.24 9.37 -3.03
C THR A 53 -3.48 9.71 -1.75
N ILE A 54 -4.17 9.67 -0.61
CA ILE A 54 -3.53 9.87 0.71
C ILE A 54 -2.58 8.71 1.01
N GLN A 55 -2.91 7.50 0.57
CA GLN A 55 -2.01 6.35 0.79
C GLN A 55 -0.62 6.58 0.18
N THR A 56 -0.51 7.31 -0.93
CA THR A 56 0.78 7.63 -1.56
C THR A 56 1.52 8.82 -0.93
N ASP A 57 1.00 9.42 0.14
CA ASP A 57 1.76 10.42 0.90
C ASP A 57 3.04 9.78 1.48
N PRO A 58 4.18 10.48 1.48
CA PRO A 58 5.47 9.92 1.91
C PRO A 58 5.46 9.33 3.32
N ASP A 59 4.60 9.85 4.19
CA ASP A 59 4.53 9.45 5.60
C ASP A 59 3.61 8.25 5.85
N THR A 60 2.91 7.73 4.85
CA THR A 60 1.94 6.65 5.02
C THR A 60 2.60 5.27 5.16
N ALA A 61 3.70 5.02 4.44
CA ALA A 61 4.46 3.77 4.47
C ALA A 61 5.98 4.03 4.62
N ASP A 62 6.76 3.00 4.95
CA ASP A 62 8.23 3.14 5.05
C ASP A 62 8.90 3.30 3.68
N ALA A 63 8.26 2.78 2.63
CA ALA A 63 8.62 3.05 1.25
C ALA A 63 7.34 3.16 0.41
N VAL A 64 7.27 4.20 -0.43
CA VAL A 64 6.13 4.46 -1.32
C VAL A 64 6.62 4.50 -2.76
N TYR A 65 6.03 3.68 -3.62
CA TYR A 65 6.31 3.61 -5.04
C TYR A 65 5.09 4.07 -5.84
N VAL A 66 5.22 5.22 -6.51
CA VAL A 66 4.22 5.72 -7.45
C VAL A 66 4.55 5.23 -8.85
N GLU A 67 4.27 3.95 -9.09
CA GLU A 67 4.78 3.21 -10.24
C GLU A 67 3.71 2.26 -10.83
N PRO A 68 3.87 1.79 -12.08
CA PRO A 68 2.88 0.93 -12.74
C PRO A 68 2.62 -0.39 -11.99
N LEU A 69 1.34 -0.70 -11.78
CA LEU A 69 0.89 -1.96 -11.17
C LEU A 69 0.91 -3.12 -12.18
N THR A 70 2.10 -3.48 -12.63
CA THR A 70 2.33 -4.59 -13.56
C THR A 70 3.31 -5.58 -12.96
N VAL A 71 3.11 -6.88 -13.19
CA VAL A 71 4.00 -7.94 -12.68
C VAL A 71 5.47 -7.67 -13.02
N PRO A 72 5.85 -7.29 -14.27
CA PRO A 72 7.25 -7.04 -14.60
C PRO A 72 7.88 -5.85 -13.85
N PHE A 73 7.07 -4.91 -13.37
CA PHE A 73 7.58 -3.82 -12.53
C PHE A 73 7.71 -4.26 -11.08
N LEU A 74 6.72 -4.98 -10.56
CA LEU A 74 6.66 -5.41 -9.16
C LEU A 74 7.67 -6.52 -8.80
N GLU A 75 8.13 -7.31 -9.78
CA GLU A 75 9.15 -8.36 -9.56
C GLU A 75 10.59 -7.83 -9.50
N LYS A 76 10.82 -6.53 -9.73
CA LYS A 76 12.14 -5.89 -9.71
C LYS A 76 12.48 -5.34 -8.32
#